data_AF-A0A2P5GI45-F1
#
_entry.id   AF-A0A2P5GI45-F1
#
_cell.length_a   1.000
_cell.length_b   1.000
_cell.length_c   1.000
_cell.angle_alpha   90.00
_cell.angle_beta   90.00
_cell.angle_gamma   90.00
#
_symmetry.space_group_name_H-M   'P 1'
#
loop_
_entity.id
_entity.type
_entity.pdbx_description
1 polymer ?
#
loop_
_entity_poly.entity_id
_entity_poly.type
_entity_poly.pdbx_seq_one_letter_code
_entity_poly.pdbx_strand_id
1 'polypeptide(L)' 'MMTPVNMLESVAADICENTSLLEVIYRINELPPEADNAIACLIRSMQKTNETAYEYIEQLSKKVREK' A
#
# COMPACT_ATOMS: atom_id res chain seq x y z
N MET A 1 10.41 16.54 -12.56
CA MET A 1 10.88 15.30 -13.22
C MET A 1 10.61 14.17 -12.25
N MET A 2 9.97 13.09 -12.70
CA MET A 2 9.52 12.01 -11.81
C MET A 2 10.74 11.18 -11.38
N THR A 3 11.13 11.27 -10.12
CA THR A 3 12.24 10.47 -9.59
C THR A 3 11.74 9.08 -9.19
N PRO A 4 12.61 8.05 -9.11
CA PRO A 4 12.22 6.74 -8.57
C PRO A 4 11.56 6.82 -7.19
N VAL A 5 11.95 7.80 -6.36
CA VAL A 5 11.31 8.09 -5.08
C VAL A 5 9.87 8.56 -5.29
N ASN A 6 9.64 9.55 -6.16
CA ASN A 6 8.27 10.04 -6.41
C ASN A 6 7.37 8.97 -7.05
N MET A 7 7.93 8.04 -7.84
CA MET A 7 7.19 6.91 -8.37
C MET A 7 6.75 5.94 -7.26
N LEU A 8 7.64 5.61 -6.33
CA LEU A 8 7.31 4.76 -5.18
C LEU A 8 6.34 5.44 -4.22
N GLU A 9 6.45 6.75 -4.01
CA GLU A 9 5.51 7.53 -3.19
C GLU A 9 4.09 7.51 -3.79
N SER A 10 3.98 7.61 -5.12
CA SER A 10 2.69 7.50 -5.81
C SER A 10 2.08 6.12 -5.64
N VAL A 11 2.87 5.05 -5.80
CA VAL A 11 2.39 3.68 -5.62
C VAL A 11 1.95 3.42 -4.18
N ALA A 12 2.70 3.94 -3.20
CA ALA A 12 2.34 3.89 -1.79
C ALA A 12 0.98 4.57 -1.51
N ALA A 13 0.74 5.73 -2.11
CA ALA A 13 -0.52 6.46 -1.99
C ALA A 13 -1.70 5.66 -2.58
N ASP A 14 -1.54 5.12 -3.80
CA ASP A 14 -2.58 4.32 -4.47
C ASP A 14 -2.95 3.07 -3.64
N ILE A 15 -1.95 2.41 -3.04
CA ILE A 15 -2.17 1.25 -2.16
C ILE A 15 -2.99 1.66 -0.91
N CYS A 16 -2.69 2.82 -0.34
CA CYS A 16 -3.37 3.33 0.85
C CYS A 16 -4.84 3.69 0.55
N GLU A 17 -5.09 4.33 -0.59
CA GLU A 17 -6.44 4.66 -1.07
C GLU A 17 -7.26 3.40 -1.35
N ASN A 18 -6.69 2.43 -2.07
CA ASN A 18 -7.36 1.16 -2.35
C ASN A 18 -7.70 0.39 -1.06
N THR A 19 -6.82 0.44 -0.06
CA THR A 19 -7.07 -0.19 1.25
C THR A 19 -8.26 0.47 1.95
N SER A 20 -8.31 1.80 1.95
CA SER A 20 -9.39 2.58 2.56
C SER A 20 -10.74 2.33 1.86
N LEU A 21 -10.75 2.24 0.53
CA LEU A 21 -11.94 1.91 -0.25
C LEU A 21 -12.45 0.50 0.06
N LEU A 22 -11.55 -0.46 0.23
CA LEU A 22 -11.89 -1.84 0.56
C LEU A 22 -12.54 -1.94 1.97
N GLU A 23 -12.05 -1.18 2.94
CA GLU A 23 -12.69 -1.07 4.27
C GLU A 23 -14.08 -0.43 4.22
N VAL A 24 -14.31 0.53 3.32
CA VAL A 24 -15.64 1.12 3.11
C VAL A 24 -16.60 0.09 2.50
N ILE A 25 -16.18 -0.61 1.45
CA ILE A 25 -16.97 -1.67 0.81
C ILE A 25 -17.36 -2.73 1.84
N TYR A 26 -16.44 -3.11 2.72
CA TYR A 26 -16.71 -4.05 3.80
C TYR A 26 -17.80 -3.56 4.75
N ARG A 27 -17.72 -2.31 5.22
CA ARG A 27 -18.68 -1.77 6.20
C ARG A 27 -20.10 -1.63 5.66
N ILE A 28 -20.29 -1.53 4.34
CA ILE A 28 -21.60 -1.30 3.73
C ILE A 28 -22.23 -2.55 3.11
N ASN A 29 -21.52 -3.69 3.07
CA ASN A 29 -22.03 -4.95 2.51
C ASN A 29 -21.99 -6.07 3.56
N GLU A 30 -23.06 -6.86 3.68
CA GLU A 30 -22.99 -8.16 4.36
C GLU A 30 -22.30 -9.16 3.43
N LEU A 31 -21.05 -9.48 3.75
CA LEU A 31 -20.22 -10.40 2.98
C LEU A 31 -20.25 -11.79 3.63
N PRO A 32 -20.22 -12.87 2.82
CA PRO A 32 -20.05 -14.22 3.36
C PRO A 32 -18.68 -14.35 4.04
N PRO A 33 -18.53 -15.24 5.05
CA PRO A 33 -17.31 -15.36 5.85
C PRO A 33 -16.02 -15.57 5.04
N GLU A 34 -16.11 -16.27 3.91
CA GLU A 34 -14.99 -16.53 3.02
C GLU A 34 -14.50 -15.26 2.32
N ALA A 35 -15.44 -14.38 1.92
CA ALA A 35 -15.13 -13.10 1.31
C ALA A 35 -14.52 -12.13 2.34
N ASP A 36 -15.06 -12.10 3.57
CA ASP A 36 -14.50 -11.31 4.66
C ASP A 36 -13.04 -11.70 4.95
N ASN A 37 -12.77 -13.00 5.12
CA ASN A 37 -11.41 -13.49 5.37
C ASN A 37 -10.43 -13.20 4.22
N ALA A 38 -10.87 -13.38 2.96
CA ALA A 38 -10.04 -13.07 1.79
C ALA A 38 -9.71 -11.57 1.69
N ILE A 39 -10.69 -10.71 2.00
CA ILE A 39 -10.54 -9.27 2.01
C ILE A 39 -9.62 -8.81 3.14
N ALA A 40 -9.76 -9.36 4.35
CA ALA A 40 -8.85 -9.08 5.46
C ALA A 40 -7.40 -9.46 5.12
N CYS A 41 -7.20 -10.58 4.40
CA CYS A 41 -5.88 -10.95 3.89
C CYS A 41 -5.36 -9.97 2.83
N LEU A 42 -6.22 -9.49 1.94
CA LEU A 42 -5.88 -8.50 0.93
C LEU A 42 -5.44 -7.17 1.56
N ILE A 43 -6.19 -6.66 2.54
CA ILE A 43 -5.85 -5.45 3.30
C ILE A 43 -4.46 -5.56 3.92
N ARG A 44 -4.17 -6.68 4.61
CA ARG A 44 -2.84 -6.91 5.21
C ARG A 44 -1.73 -6.97 4.17
N SER A 45 -1.98 -7.63 3.03
CA SER A 45 -1.02 -7.71 1.93
C SER A 45 -0.70 -6.33 1.34
N MET A 46 -1.73 -5.50 1.19
CA MET A 46 -1.60 -4.13 0.69
C MET A 46 -0.83 -3.26 1.68
N GLN A 47 -1.14 -3.31 2.97
CA GLN A 47 -0.37 -2.63 4.01
C GLN A 47 1.11 -3.03 3.99
N LYS A 48 1.41 -4.34 3.90
CA LYS A 48 2.79 -4.85 3.79
C LYS A 48 3.50 -4.35 2.53
N THR A 49 2.78 -4.26 1.42
CA THR A 49 3.32 -3.72 0.17
C THR A 49 3.68 -2.25 0.32
N ASN A 50 2.84 -1.47 1.01
CA ASN A 50 3.09 -0.06 1.29
C ASN A 50 4.36 0.13 2.15
N GLU A 51 4.49 -0.62 3.25
CA GLU A 51 5.70 -0.62 4.09
C GLU A 51 6.96 -0.91 3.28
N THR A 52 6.90 -1.92 2.41
CA THR A 52 8.03 -2.33 1.57
C THR A 52 8.42 -1.22 0.58
N ALA A 53 7.44 -0.51 0.00
CA ALA A 53 7.70 0.62 -0.88
C ALA A 53 8.42 1.77 -0.15
N TYR A 54 7.99 2.10 1.08
CA TYR A 54 8.67 3.09 1.91
C TYR A 54 10.10 2.69 2.26
N GLU A 55 10.34 1.41 2.55
CA GLU A 55 11.69 0.91 2.83
C GLU A 55 12.63 1.09 1.63
N TYR A 56 12.15 0.83 0.41
CA TYR A 56 12.92 1.09 -0.81
C TYR A 56 13.19 2.58 -1.05
N ILE A 57 12.22 3.45 -0.77
CA ILE A 57 12.41 4.91 -0.83
C ILE A 57 13.54 5.33 0.11
N GLU A 58 13.56 4.81 1.33
CA GLU A 58 14.57 5.15 2.32
C GLU A 58 15.97 4.68 1.87
N GLN A 59 16.08 3.45 1.37
CA GLN A 59 17.34 2.90 0.85
C GLN A 59 17.88 3.69 -0.34
N LEU A 60 17.01 4.10 -1.28
CA LEU A 60 17.40 4.93 -2.42
C LEU A 60 17.83 6.33 -1.96
N SER A 61 17.12 6.91 -1.00
CA SER A 61 17.42 8.24 -0.45
C SER A 61 18.72 8.29 0.36
N LYS A 62 19.14 7.16 0.96
CA LYS A 62 20.47 7.01 1.59
C LYS A 62 21.58 6.95 0.54
N LYS A 63 21.41 6.12 -0.50
CA LYS A 63 22.37 5.98 -1.60
C LYS A 63 22.64 7.28 -2.37
N VAL A 64 21.65 8.16 -2.49
CA VAL A 64 21.81 9.48 -3.13
C VAL A 64 22.61 10.45 -2.25
N ARG A 65 22.52 10.36 -0.92
CA ARG A 65 23.21 11.25 0.03
C ARG A 65 24.68 10.87 0.29
N GLU A 66 25.05 9.62 0.06
CA GLU A 66 26.43 9.13 0.19
C GLU A 66 27.28 9.35 -1.07
N LYS A 67 26.68 9.87 -2.14
CA LYS A 67 27.36 10.29 -3.38
C LYS A 67 27.59 11.80 -3.39
#